data_AF-A0A7W0IT14-F1
#
_entry.id   AF-A0A7W0IT14-F1
#
_cell.length_a   1.000
_cell.length_b   1.000
_cell.length_c   1.000
_cell.angle_alpha   90.00
_cell.angle_beta   90.00
_cell.angle_gamma   90.00
#
_symmetry.space_group_name_H-M   'P 1'
#
loop_
_entity.id
_entity.type
_entity.pdbx_description
1 polymer ?
#
loop_
_entity_poly.entity_id
_entity_poly.type
_entity_poly.pdbx_seq_one_letter_code
_entity_poly.pdbx_strand_id
1 'polypeptide(L)'
;MDSTNQTSKAYKTPFLQLNNRLRHFLRRLEVDRAVFFGLLTRIWQICAGPVTAILIATRFTPELQGYYYTFASLLALQIFVELGLGTVIIQFASHEWSKLGFDSSGQIVGDSTALSRLKGIASIA
;
A
#
# COMPACT_ATOMS: atom_id res chain seq x y z
N MET A 1 -60.92 -19.94 14.10
CA MET A 1 -59.97 -19.21 14.97
C MET A 1 -58.61 -19.88 14.82
N ASP A 2 -57.53 -19.27 14.39
CA ASP A 2 -57.17 -17.86 14.44
C ASP A 2 -56.44 -17.42 13.16
N SER A 3 -56.84 -16.25 12.66
CA SER A 3 -56.23 -15.55 11.53
C SER A 3 -55.65 -14.25 12.08
N THR A 4 -54.32 -14.17 12.28
CA THR A 4 -53.59 -12.90 12.43
C THR A 4 -52.10 -13.18 12.60
N ASN A 5 -51.29 -13.02 11.55
CA ASN A 5 -50.48 -11.81 11.46
C ASN A 5 -49.67 -11.74 10.16
N GLN A 6 -49.79 -10.56 9.60
CA GLN A 6 -49.24 -10.10 8.35
C GLN A 6 -47.83 -9.55 8.57
N THR A 7 -47.11 -9.38 7.46
CA THR A 7 -46.06 -8.37 7.26
C THR A 7 -44.78 -8.44 8.09
N SER A 8 -43.77 -9.07 7.53
CA SER A 8 -42.49 -8.36 7.34
C SER A 8 -41.88 -8.77 6.00
N LYS A 9 -42.39 -8.14 4.94
CA LYS A 9 -41.73 -8.04 3.65
C LYS A 9 -40.50 -7.14 3.87
N ALA A 10 -39.40 -7.72 4.35
CA ALA A 10 -38.14 -7.00 4.49
C ALA A 10 -37.65 -6.65 3.08
N TYR A 11 -37.65 -5.35 2.80
CA TYR A 11 -37.19 -4.73 1.56
C TYR A 11 -35.80 -5.26 1.18
N LYS A 12 -35.73 -6.13 0.16
CA LYS A 12 -34.47 -6.44 -0.52
C LYS A 12 -34.04 -5.16 -1.25
N THR A 13 -33.17 -4.38 -0.62
CA THR A 13 -32.47 -3.25 -1.22
C THR A 13 -31.68 -3.73 -2.46
N PRO A 14 -32.02 -3.27 -3.69
CA PRO A 14 -31.44 -3.78 -4.92
C PRO A 14 -30.19 -2.99 -5.37
N PHE A 15 -29.47 -2.31 -4.47
CA PHE A 15 -28.33 -1.44 -4.83
C PHE A 15 -26.94 -1.94 -4.40
N LEU A 16 -26.83 -3.16 -3.86
CA LEU A 16 -25.57 -3.72 -3.34
C LEU A 16 -25.16 -5.06 -3.97
N GLN A 17 -25.62 -5.36 -5.20
CA GLN A 17 -25.31 -6.61 -5.90
C GLN A 17 -24.22 -6.49 -6.99
N LEU A 18 -23.49 -5.37 -7.07
CA LEU A 18 -22.49 -5.20 -8.13
C LEU A 18 -21.16 -5.93 -7.87
N ASN A 19 -20.87 -6.39 -6.64
CA ASN A 19 -19.47 -6.70 -6.28
C ASN A 19 -19.16 -8.14 -5.83
N ASN A 20 -19.92 -9.15 -6.25
CA ASN A 20 -19.59 -10.55 -5.92
C ASN A 20 -18.53 -11.17 -6.84
N ARG A 21 -18.46 -10.74 -8.11
CA ARG A 21 -17.42 -11.18 -9.07
C ARG A 21 -16.04 -10.63 -8.68
N LEU A 22 -15.97 -9.34 -8.34
CA LEU A 22 -14.74 -8.69 -7.90
C LEU A 22 -14.22 -9.33 -6.62
N ARG A 23 -15.09 -9.58 -5.63
CA ARG A 23 -14.69 -10.22 -4.37
C ARG A 23 -14.16 -11.65 -4.56
N HIS A 24 -14.67 -12.39 -5.55
CA HIS A 24 -14.16 -13.72 -5.91
C HIS A 24 -12.83 -13.65 -6.68
N PHE A 25 -12.66 -12.65 -7.55
CA PHE A 25 -11.42 -12.41 -8.28
C PHE A 25 -10.28 -11.93 -7.35
N LEU A 26 -10.60 -11.04 -6.40
CA LEU A 26 -9.72 -10.54 -5.33
C LEU A 26 -9.27 -11.64 -4.37
N ARG A 27 -10.15 -12.60 -4.04
CA ARG A 27 -9.77 -13.79 -3.23
C ARG A 27 -8.90 -14.79 -3.98
N ARG A 28 -9.06 -14.91 -5.30
CA ARG A 28 -8.19 -15.74 -6.15
C ARG A 28 -6.79 -15.16 -6.34
N LEU A 29 -6.64 -13.87 -6.10
CA LEU A 29 -5.38 -13.15 -6.25
C LEU A 29 -4.58 -13.02 -4.95
N GLU A 30 -5.00 -13.65 -3.83
CA GLU A 30 -4.37 -13.47 -2.51
C GLU A 30 -3.99 -12.02 -2.24
N VAL A 31 -4.91 -11.08 -2.55
CA VAL A 31 -4.68 -9.67 -2.27
C VAL A 31 -4.73 -9.49 -0.77
N ASP A 32 -3.58 -9.72 -0.13
CA ASP A 32 -3.35 -9.42 1.26
C ASP A 32 -3.56 -7.92 1.47
N ARG A 33 -3.94 -7.54 2.68
CA ARG A 33 -4.04 -6.16 3.11
C ARG A 33 -2.77 -5.37 2.75
N ALA A 34 -1.60 -6.00 2.84
CA ALA A 34 -0.32 -5.41 2.41
C ALA A 34 -0.27 -5.09 0.91
N VAL A 35 -0.70 -6.02 0.05
CA VAL A 35 -0.74 -5.83 -1.41
C VAL A 35 -1.72 -4.72 -1.79
N PHE A 36 -2.88 -4.69 -1.14
CA PHE A 36 -3.87 -3.63 -1.35
C PHE A 36 -3.32 -2.23 -1.05
N PHE A 37 -2.66 -2.06 0.10
CA PHE A 37 -2.05 -0.78 0.46
C PHE A 37 -0.87 -0.42 -0.46
N GLY A 38 -0.10 -1.41 -0.90
CA GLY A 38 0.96 -1.21 -1.89
C GLY A 38 0.40 -0.65 -3.20
N LEU A 39 -0.65 -1.26 -3.73
CA LEU A 39 -1.32 -0.80 -4.95
C LEU A 39 -1.93 0.59 -4.79
N LEU A 40 -2.60 0.86 -3.67
CA LEU A 40 -3.19 2.17 -3.39
C LEU A 40 -2.14 3.28 -3.40
N THR A 41 -0.98 3.01 -2.80
CA THR A 41 0.16 3.94 -2.80
C THR A 41 0.66 4.21 -4.21
N ARG A 42 0.78 3.19 -5.07
CA ARG A 42 1.22 3.35 -6.47
C ARG A 42 0.23 4.16 -7.29
N ILE A 43 -1.07 3.89 -7.15
CA ILE A 43 -2.12 4.66 -7.83
C ILE A 43 -2.05 6.12 -7.40
N TRP A 44 -1.94 6.38 -6.08
CA TRP A 44 -1.80 7.73 -5.57
C TRP A 44 -0.57 8.46 -6.14
N GLN A 45 0.59 7.79 -6.18
CA GLN A 45 1.82 8.36 -6.75
C GLN A 45 1.64 8.76 -8.23
N ILE A 46 1.01 7.90 -9.03
CA ILE A 46 0.75 8.16 -10.46
C ILE A 46 -0.21 9.35 -10.64
N CYS A 47 -1.21 9.49 -9.77
CA CYS A 47 -2.17 10.60 -9.84
C CYS A 47 -1.59 11.91 -9.29
N ALA A 48 -0.86 11.86 -8.19
CA ALA A 48 -0.38 13.05 -7.48
C ALA A 48 0.61 13.86 -8.32
N GLY A 49 1.47 13.21 -9.11
CA GLY A 49 2.46 13.90 -9.96
C GLY A 49 1.82 14.86 -10.97
N PRO A 50 0.97 14.38 -11.90
CA PRO A 50 0.29 15.22 -12.88
C PRO A 50 -0.62 16.28 -12.24
N VAL A 51 -1.35 15.93 -11.17
CA VAL A 51 -2.20 16.89 -10.46
C VAL A 51 -1.36 18.03 -9.90
N THR A 52 -0.23 17.72 -9.27
CA THR A 52 0.71 18.72 -8.75
C THR A 52 1.28 19.59 -9.88
N ALA A 53 1.66 18.98 -11.00
CA ALA A 53 2.17 19.71 -12.17
C ALA A 53 1.14 20.71 -12.73
N ILE A 54 -0.13 20.31 -12.85
CA ILE A 54 -1.22 21.20 -13.29
C ILE A 54 -1.44 22.34 -12.29
N LEU A 55 -1.42 22.05 -10.98
CA LEU A 55 -1.55 23.09 -9.95
C LEU A 55 -0.41 24.10 -10.03
N ILE A 56 0.83 23.65 -10.19
CA ILE A 56 2.00 24.52 -10.33
C ILE A 56 1.86 25.38 -11.58
N ALA A 57 1.56 24.77 -12.73
CA ALA A 57 1.43 25.49 -14.00
C ALA A 57 0.31 26.55 -13.98
N THR A 58 -0.78 26.30 -13.25
CA THR A 58 -1.93 27.22 -13.21
C THR A 58 -1.91 28.24 -12.07
N ARG A 59 -1.18 27.97 -10.98
CA ARG A 59 -1.20 28.80 -9.77
C ARG A 59 0.11 29.50 -9.42
N PHE A 60 1.25 29.02 -9.91
CA PHE A 60 2.55 29.59 -9.54
C PHE A 60 3.00 30.63 -10.56
N THR A 61 3.60 31.72 -10.06
CA THR A 61 4.34 32.66 -10.91
C THR A 61 5.60 32.00 -11.47
N PRO A 62 6.18 32.52 -12.56
CA PRO A 62 7.39 31.96 -13.17
C PRO A 62 8.55 31.82 -12.17
N GLU A 63 8.70 32.77 -11.24
CA GLU A 63 9.74 32.76 -10.22
C GLU A 63 9.55 31.61 -9.24
N LEU A 64 8.32 31.39 -8.75
CA LEU A 64 7.99 30.29 -7.83
C LEU A 64 8.15 28.93 -8.51
N GLN A 65 7.85 28.82 -9.80
CA GLN A 65 8.11 27.60 -10.57
C GLN A 65 9.61 27.30 -10.60
N GLY A 66 10.44 28.32 -10.83
CA GLY A 66 11.90 28.19 -10.77
C GLY A 66 12.39 27.64 -9.43
N TYR A 67 11.97 28.26 -8.32
CA TYR A 67 12.31 27.77 -6.97
C TYR A 67 11.84 26.32 -6.75
N TYR A 68 10.61 25.99 -7.12
CA TYR A 68 10.07 24.65 -6.96
C TYR A 68 10.92 23.60 -7.67
N TYR A 69 11.26 23.82 -8.95
CA TYR A 69 12.04 22.84 -9.71
C TYR A 69 13.50 22.77 -9.28
N THR A 70 14.09 23.86 -8.77
CA THR A 70 15.43 23.82 -8.17
C THR A 70 15.45 22.97 -6.91
N PHE A 71 14.51 23.17 -5.98
CA PHE A 71 14.42 22.32 -4.78
C PHE A 71 14.07 20.88 -5.11
N ALA A 72 13.18 20.64 -6.08
CA ALA A 72 12.88 19.30 -6.56
C ALA A 72 14.12 18.59 -7.11
N SER A 73 15.00 19.32 -7.81
CA SER A 73 16.28 18.77 -8.30
C SER A 73 17.24 18.41 -7.15
N LEU A 74 17.28 19.23 -6.09
CA LEU A 74 18.06 18.92 -4.89
C LEU A 74 17.53 17.68 -4.16
N LEU A 75 16.21 17.54 -4.05
CA LEU A 75 15.59 16.34 -3.49
C LEU A 75 15.83 15.11 -4.37
N ALA A 76 15.81 15.26 -5.70
CA ALA A 76 16.15 14.16 -6.60
C ALA A 76 17.60 13.68 -6.41
N LEU A 77 18.52 14.57 -6.03
CA LEU A 77 19.91 14.20 -5.70
C LEU A 77 19.99 13.23 -4.51
N GLN A 78 19.07 13.33 -3.54
CA GLN A 78 18.99 12.39 -2.42
C GLN A 78 18.85 10.94 -2.92
N ILE A 79 18.04 10.72 -3.95
CA ILE A 79 17.82 9.39 -4.55
C ILE A 79 19.16 8.83 -5.09
N PHE A 80 20.01 9.69 -5.65
CA PHE A 80 21.35 9.30 -6.09
C PHE A 80 22.29 9.02 -4.92
N VAL A 81 22.23 9.79 -3.83
CA VAL A 81 23.06 9.55 -2.64
C VAL A 81 22.68 8.22 -1.97
N GLU A 82 21.38 7.90 -1.92
CA GLU A 82 20.89 6.66 -1.34
C GLU A 82 21.12 5.43 -2.24
N LEU A 83 21.43 5.62 -3.53
CA LEU A 83 21.76 4.56 -4.51
C LEU A 83 20.79 3.36 -4.54
N GLY A 84 19.54 3.55 -4.14
CA GLY A 84 18.56 2.47 -4.08
C GLY A 84 18.73 1.51 -2.89
N LEU A 85 19.45 1.91 -1.84
CA LEU A 85 19.62 1.15 -0.59
C LEU A 85 18.27 0.67 -0.03
N GLY A 86 17.25 1.53 -0.03
CA GLY A 86 15.90 1.16 0.42
C GLY A 86 15.32 -0.03 -0.34
N THR A 87 15.53 -0.11 -1.67
CA THR A 87 15.09 -1.25 -2.48
C THR A 87 15.82 -2.53 -2.06
N VAL A 88 17.14 -2.47 -1.86
CA VAL A 88 17.94 -3.62 -1.42
C VAL A 88 17.50 -4.11 -0.03
N ILE A 89 17.26 -3.19 0.90
CA ILE A 89 16.76 -3.51 2.24
C ILE A 89 15.41 -4.25 2.15
N ILE A 90 14.47 -3.75 1.35
CA ILE A 90 13.16 -4.40 1.17
C ILE A 90 13.31 -5.81 0.59
N GLN A 91 14.15 -5.98 -0.43
CA GLN A 91 14.38 -7.30 -1.06
C GLN A 91 15.04 -8.28 -0.10
N PHE A 92 16.09 -7.84 0.61
CA PHE A 92 16.76 -8.64 1.61
C PHE A 92 15.80 -9.03 2.75
N ALA A 93 15.05 -8.07 3.29
CA ALA A 93 14.09 -8.32 4.34
C ALA A 93 13.01 -9.30 3.89
N SER A 94 12.51 -9.17 2.66
CA SER A 94 11.51 -10.09 2.09
C SER A 94 12.06 -11.51 1.94
N HIS A 95 13.32 -11.64 1.49
CA HIS A 95 13.97 -12.95 1.36
C HIS A 95 14.18 -13.61 2.73
N GLU A 96 14.67 -12.88 3.74
CA GLU A 96 14.85 -13.45 5.08
C GLU A 96 13.51 -13.71 5.78
N TRP A 97 12.49 -12.85 5.60
CA TRP A 97 11.14 -13.04 6.14
C TRP A 97 10.44 -14.28 5.57
N SER A 98 10.72 -14.66 4.31
CA SER A 98 10.14 -15.87 3.71
C SER A 98 10.50 -17.18 4.44
N LYS A 99 11.58 -17.17 5.23
CA LYS A 99 12.05 -18.29 6.07
C LYS A 99 11.48 -18.25 7.49
N LEU A 100 10.67 -17.22 7.78
CA LEU A 100 10.05 -16.96 9.07
C LEU A 100 8.52 -17.04 8.93
N GLY A 101 7.85 -17.23 10.06
CA GLY A 101 6.40 -17.23 10.13
C GLY A 101 5.95 -16.92 11.56
N PHE A 102 4.64 -16.85 11.74
CA PHE A 102 4.04 -16.73 13.07
C PHE A 102 3.51 -18.09 13.53
N ASP A 103 3.70 -18.41 14.80
CA ASP A 103 3.05 -19.54 15.44
C ASP A 103 1.63 -19.18 15.92
N SER A 104 0.90 -20.16 16.46
CA SER A 104 -0.44 -19.99 17.01
C SER A 104 -0.52 -19.05 18.22
N SER A 105 0.61 -18.73 18.85
CA SER A 105 0.75 -17.77 19.94
C SER A 105 1.19 -16.37 19.47
N GLY A 106 1.39 -16.19 18.16
CA GLY A 106 1.83 -14.94 17.55
C GLY A 106 3.34 -14.69 17.67
N GLN A 107 4.13 -15.68 18.09
CA GLN A 107 5.58 -15.56 18.15
C GLN A 107 6.20 -15.82 16.78
N ILE A 108 7.30 -15.12 16.48
CA ILE A 108 8.05 -15.32 15.24
C ILE A 108 8.85 -16.62 15.38
N VAL A 109 8.59 -17.56 14.49
CA VAL A 109 9.23 -18.87 14.41
C VAL A 109 9.86 -19.08 13.03
N GLY A 110 10.85 -19.96 12.92
CA GLY A 110 11.56 -20.23 11.66
C GLY A 110 13.08 -20.24 11.85
N ASP A 111 13.82 -19.89 10.80
CA ASP A 111 15.28 -19.86 10.84
C ASP A 111 15.82 -18.77 11.78
N SER A 112 16.52 -19.19 12.85
CA SER A 112 17.11 -18.27 13.83
C SER A 112 18.19 -17.37 13.22
N THR A 113 18.87 -17.83 12.17
CA THR A 113 19.88 -17.04 11.45
C THR A 113 19.23 -15.91 10.66
N ALA A 114 18.17 -16.21 9.90
CA ALA A 114 17.37 -15.21 9.19
C ALA A 114 16.79 -14.15 10.14
N LEU A 115 16.27 -14.57 11.29
CA LEU A 115 15.76 -13.64 12.31
C LEU A 115 16.86 -12.71 12.84
N SER A 116 18.06 -13.22 13.10
CA SER A 116 19.18 -12.40 13.56
C SER A 116 19.63 -11.39 12.51
N ARG A 117 19.67 -11.78 11.23
CA ARG A 117 20.02 -10.89 10.11
C ARG A 117 18.99 -9.78 9.92
N LEU A 118 17.71 -10.13 10.00
CA LEU A 118 16.61 -9.17 9.89
C LEU A 118 16.66 -8.15 11.05
N LYS A 119 16.91 -8.60 12.28
CA LYS A 119 17.12 -7.72 13.44
C LYS A 119 18.33 -6.79 13.26
N GLY A 120 19.42 -7.29 12.68
CA GLY A 120 20.61 -6.49 12.39
C GLY A 120 20.29 -5.31 11.48
N ILE A 121 19.58 -5.53 10.37
CA ILE A 121 19.19 -4.44 9.46
C ILE A 121 18.15 -3.52 10.09
N ALA A 122 17.18 -4.06 10.84
CA ALA A 122 16.17 -3.26 11.53
C ALA A 122 16.76 -2.35 12.62
N SER A 123 17.97 -2.62 13.12
CA SER A 123 18.64 -1.75 14.08
C SER A 123 19.37 -0.57 13.44
N ILE A 124 19.62 -0.64 12.13
CA ILE A 124 20.36 0.38 11.35
C ILE A 124 19.38 1.31 10.61
N ALA A 125 18.22 0.79 10.23
CA ALA A 125 17.14 1.53 9.57
C ALA A 125 16.29 2.33 10.57
#